data_AF-A0A9X4LC26-F1
#
_entry.id   AF-A0A9X4LC26-F1
#
_cell.length_a   1.000
_cell.length_b   1.000
_cell.length_c   1.000
_cell.angle_alpha   90.00
_cell.angle_beta   90.00
_cell.angle_gamma   90.00
#
_symmetry.space_group_name_H-M   'P 1'
#
loop_
_entity.id
_entity.type
_entity.pdbx_description
1 polymer ?
#
loop_
_entity_poly.entity_id
_entity_poly.type
_entity_poly.pdbx_seq_one_letter_code
_entity_poly.pdbx_strand_id
1 'polypeptide(L)'
;MNVEDLANQLGVSTSTIKKYYLLIEDKGYKFRRNVHGNLTFTQDDVELFKAIFKLKAQPKSSVNDSIDKALGVITDTTDITTDFNVSRETNSEDITDITVMTDMNETLEDIKKFMETQDNTIKDQNTLIREQSRMIDELVRSNRQNQKLLESDNKNSLLEENLAETNELKNMIKELQESSDKKPWWKIW
;
A
#
# COMPACT_ATOMS: atom_id res chain seq x y z
N MET A 1 -9.16 -10.82 14.05
CA MET A 1 -10.43 -11.06 14.77
C MET A 1 -11.00 -9.73 15.27
N ASN A 2 -12.32 -9.51 15.23
CA ASN A 2 -12.92 -8.26 15.72
C ASN A 2 -13.25 -8.33 17.24
N VAL A 3 -13.64 -7.21 17.86
CA VAL A 3 -14.00 -7.13 19.29
C VAL A 3 -15.17 -8.05 19.65
N GLU A 4 -16.16 -8.17 18.77
CA GLU A 4 -17.33 -9.03 18.98
C GLU A 4 -16.96 -10.51 18.94
N ASP A 5 -16.12 -10.90 17.98
CA ASP A 5 -15.61 -12.26 17.84
C ASP A 5 -14.79 -12.67 19.07
N LEU A 6 -13.90 -11.78 19.55
CA LEU A 6 -13.09 -12.01 20.75
C LEU A 6 -13.98 -12.17 22.00
N ALA A 7 -15.00 -11.33 22.13
CA ALA A 7 -15.96 -11.40 23.23
C ALA A 7 -16.72 -12.74 23.24
N ASN A 8 -17.20 -13.17 22.07
CA ASN A 8 -17.87 -14.45 21.90
C ASN A 8 -16.94 -15.64 22.20
N GLN A 9 -15.70 -15.59 21.73
CA GLN A 9 -14.71 -16.66 21.95
C GLN A 9 -14.32 -16.81 23.42
N LEU A 10 -14.25 -15.70 24.16
CA LEU A 10 -13.90 -15.69 25.59
C LEU A 10 -15.11 -15.80 26.52
N GLY A 11 -16.34 -15.82 25.99
CA GLY A 11 -17.57 -15.92 26.78
C GLY A 11 -17.81 -14.71 27.69
N VAL A 12 -17.34 -13.52 27.28
CA VAL A 12 -17.47 -12.28 28.06
C VAL A 12 -18.21 -11.21 27.27
N SER A 13 -18.74 -10.19 27.95
CA SER A 13 -19.42 -9.09 27.25
C SER A 13 -18.45 -8.24 26.45
N THR A 14 -18.89 -7.72 25.30
CA THR A 14 -18.14 -6.79 24.46
C THR A 14 -17.64 -5.58 25.26
N SER A 15 -18.46 -5.09 26.22
CA SER A 15 -18.08 -3.99 27.12
C SER A 15 -16.89 -4.33 28.03
N THR A 16 -16.74 -5.59 28.42
CA THR A 16 -15.60 -6.06 29.23
C THR A 16 -14.33 -6.06 28.39
N ILE A 17 -14.37 -6.60 27.16
CA ILE A 17 -13.24 -6.53 26.24
C ILE A 17 -12.85 -5.08 25.96
N LYS A 18 -13.84 -4.20 25.73
CA LYS A 18 -13.60 -2.77 25.51
C LYS A 18 -12.86 -2.09 26.66
N LYS A 19 -13.29 -2.37 27.89
CA LYS A 19 -12.63 -1.84 29.09
C LYS A 19 -11.19 -2.36 29.21
N TYR A 20 -10.95 -3.63 28.91
CA TYR A 20 -9.66 -4.26 29.15
C TYR A 20 -8.64 -3.88 28.09
N TYR A 21 -9.00 -3.80 26.80
CA TYR A 21 -8.04 -3.36 25.78
C TYR A 21 -7.59 -1.91 26.02
N LEU A 22 -8.47 -1.02 26.49
CA LEU A 22 -8.08 0.36 26.84
C LEU A 22 -7.06 0.39 27.97
N LEU A 23 -7.24 -0.44 29.00
CA LEU A 23 -6.30 -0.55 30.12
C LEU A 23 -4.96 -1.15 29.68
N ILE A 24 -4.97 -2.05 28.70
CA ILE A 24 -3.77 -2.65 28.14
C ILE A 24 -3.03 -1.63 27.24
N GLU A 25 -3.74 -0.83 26.45
CA GLU A 25 -3.16 0.28 25.65
C GLU A 25 -2.57 1.39 26.51
N ASP A 26 -3.22 1.74 27.62
CA ASP A 26 -2.73 2.73 28.59
C ASP A 26 -1.39 2.29 29.21
N LYS A 27 -1.19 0.97 29.34
CA LYS A 27 0.04 0.35 29.83
C LYS A 27 1.11 0.14 28.75
N GLY A 28 0.88 0.64 27.53
CA GLY A 28 1.87 0.71 26.46
C GLY A 28 1.77 -0.39 25.40
N TYR A 29 0.87 -1.36 25.55
CA TYR A 29 0.67 -2.41 24.55
C TYR A 29 -0.28 -1.93 23.44
N LYS A 30 0.20 -1.82 22.20
CA LYS A 30 -0.60 -1.30 21.07
C LYS A 30 -1.20 -2.42 20.25
N PHE A 31 -2.53 -2.51 20.26
CA PHE A 31 -3.26 -3.43 19.39
C PHE A 31 -3.23 -2.97 17.93
N ARG A 32 -3.30 -3.94 17.01
CA ARG A 32 -3.34 -3.66 15.57
C ARG A 32 -4.69 -3.08 15.16
N ARG A 33 -4.67 -2.17 14.19
CA ARG A 33 -5.87 -1.60 13.56
C ARG A 33 -5.83 -1.91 12.07
N ASN A 34 -6.98 -2.20 11.48
CA ASN A 34 -7.09 -2.43 10.04
C ASN A 34 -7.03 -1.10 9.25
N VAL A 35 -7.08 -1.19 7.92
CA VAL A 35 -7.05 -0.03 7.00
C VAL A 35 -8.19 0.97 7.23
N HIS A 36 -9.28 0.56 7.86
CA HIS A 36 -10.42 1.42 8.22
C HIS A 36 -10.29 2.00 9.64
N GLY A 37 -9.19 1.72 10.35
CA GLY A 37 -8.96 2.16 11.73
C GLY A 37 -9.63 1.29 12.80
N ASN A 38 -10.30 0.18 12.42
CA ASN A 38 -10.96 -0.70 13.39
C ASN A 38 -9.96 -1.64 14.05
N LEU A 39 -10.16 -1.89 15.34
CA LEU A 39 -9.32 -2.77 16.14
C LEU A 39 -9.38 -4.22 15.63
N THR A 40 -8.21 -4.84 15.51
CA THR A 40 -8.07 -6.23 15.07
C THR A 40 -7.17 -6.98 16.04
N PHE A 41 -7.68 -8.07 16.59
CA PHE A 41 -6.97 -8.94 17.50
C PHE A 41 -6.32 -10.13 16.78
N THR A 42 -5.12 -10.47 17.23
CA THR A 42 -4.31 -11.63 16.83
C THR A 42 -4.62 -12.82 17.74
N GLN A 43 -4.03 -13.98 17.44
CA GLN A 43 -4.13 -15.13 18.35
C GLN A 43 -3.40 -14.85 19.68
N ASP A 44 -2.23 -14.21 19.63
CA ASP A 44 -1.47 -13.80 20.82
C ASP A 44 -2.28 -12.86 21.72
N ASP A 45 -3.05 -11.95 21.12
CA ASP A 45 -3.95 -11.08 21.88
C ASP A 45 -4.99 -11.91 22.64
N VAL A 46 -5.54 -12.97 22.03
CA VAL A 46 -6.50 -13.86 22.69
C VAL A 46 -5.87 -14.53 23.90
N GLU A 47 -4.64 -14.99 23.76
CA GLU A 47 -3.90 -15.64 24.83
C GLU A 47 -3.59 -14.68 25.97
N LEU A 48 -3.22 -13.43 25.64
CA LEU A 48 -3.08 -12.35 26.62
C LEU A 48 -4.39 -12.13 27.40
N PHE A 49 -5.53 -12.02 26.72
CA PHE A 49 -6.82 -11.87 27.41
C PHE A 49 -7.16 -13.09 28.28
N LYS A 50 -6.89 -14.32 27.81
CA LYS A 50 -7.08 -15.54 28.62
C LYS A 50 -6.21 -15.53 29.87
N ALA A 51 -4.94 -15.15 29.75
CA ALA A 51 -4.01 -15.04 30.87
C ALA A 51 -4.51 -14.01 31.89
N ILE A 52 -4.94 -12.82 31.43
CA ILE A 52 -5.50 -11.78 32.29
C ILE A 52 -6.75 -12.27 33.03
N PHE A 53 -7.68 -12.94 32.33
CA PHE A 53 -8.89 -13.47 32.98
C PHE A 53 -8.58 -14.59 33.98
N LYS A 54 -7.60 -15.44 33.69
CA LYS A 54 -7.12 -16.49 34.61
C LYS A 54 -6.48 -15.89 35.87
N LEU A 55 -5.66 -14.85 35.71
CA LEU A 55 -5.04 -14.12 36.82
C LEU A 55 -6.09 -13.37 37.67
N LYS A 56 -7.10 -12.80 37.02
CA LYS A 56 -8.25 -12.16 37.69
C LYS A 56 -9.12 -13.15 38.48
N ALA A 57 -9.15 -14.42 38.08
CA ALA A 57 -9.90 -15.46 38.81
C ALA A 57 -9.25 -15.83 40.15
N GLN A 58 -8.01 -15.41 40.42
CA GLN A 58 -7.33 -15.64 41.69
C GLN A 58 -7.81 -14.67 42.79
N PRO A 59 -8.01 -15.13 44.04
CA PRO A 59 -8.41 -14.25 45.13
C PRO A 59 -7.31 -13.23 45.45
N LYS A 60 -7.70 -11.94 45.58
CA LYS A 60 -6.85 -10.76 45.84
C LYS A 60 -6.04 -10.20 44.65
N SER A 61 -6.34 -10.55 43.40
CA SER A 61 -5.73 -9.87 42.24
C SER A 61 -6.55 -8.66 41.78
N SER A 62 -5.88 -7.52 41.60
CA SER A 62 -6.46 -6.36 40.89
C SER A 62 -6.42 -6.61 39.38
N VAL A 63 -7.34 -6.00 38.63
CA VAL A 63 -7.34 -6.03 37.16
C VAL A 63 -6.03 -5.45 36.63
N ASN A 64 -5.52 -4.39 37.25
CA ASN A 64 -4.26 -3.77 36.85
C ASN A 64 -3.08 -4.71 37.10
N ASP A 65 -2.97 -5.32 38.29
CA ASP A 65 -1.89 -6.25 38.61
C ASP A 65 -1.90 -7.49 37.70
N SER A 66 -3.09 -7.94 37.30
CA SER A 66 -3.25 -9.07 36.37
C SER A 66 -2.76 -8.71 34.97
N ILE A 67 -3.00 -7.47 34.52
CA ILE A 67 -2.49 -6.97 33.24
C ILE A 67 -0.96 -6.79 33.30
N ASP A 68 -0.42 -6.23 34.39
CA ASP A 68 1.04 -6.05 34.53
C ASP A 68 1.77 -7.40 34.54
N LYS A 69 1.23 -8.39 35.25
CA LYS A 69 1.80 -9.74 35.25
C LYS A 69 1.71 -10.41 33.89
N ALA A 70 0.58 -10.27 33.19
CA ALA A 70 0.42 -10.86 31.87
C ALA A 70 1.35 -10.21 30.82
N LEU A 71 1.58 -8.90 30.91
CA LEU A 71 2.51 -8.19 30.04
C LEU A 71 3.98 -8.48 30.41
N GLY A 72 4.31 -8.59 31.71
CA GLY A 72 5.65 -8.94 32.19
C GLY A 72 6.10 -10.36 31.78
N VAL A 73 5.17 -11.32 31.78
CA VAL A 73 5.44 -12.69 31.30
C VAL A 73 5.75 -12.73 29.79
N ILE A 74 5.31 -11.73 29.01
CA ILE A 74 5.62 -11.62 27.57
C ILE A 74 6.97 -10.93 27.34
N THR A 75 7.45 -10.11 28.28
CA THR A 75 8.76 -9.43 28.19
C THR A 75 9.92 -10.25 28.76
N ASP A 76 9.65 -11.18 29.70
CA ASP A 76 10.68 -11.97 30.37
C ASP A 76 11.08 -13.26 29.62
N THR A 77 10.48 -13.56 28.45
CA THR A 77 10.82 -14.77 27.68
C THR A 77 12.13 -14.70 26.90
N THR A 78 12.97 -13.67 27.10
CA THR A 78 14.32 -13.60 26.51
C THR A 78 15.46 -13.99 27.41
N ASP A 79 15.27 -14.19 28.72
CA ASP A 79 16.32 -14.73 29.58
C ASP A 79 15.70 -15.18 30.90
N ILE A 80 15.90 -16.45 31.27
CA ILE A 80 16.32 -16.90 32.62
C ILE A 80 16.33 -18.44 32.62
N THR A 81 17.55 -18.95 32.60
CA THR A 81 17.95 -20.21 33.19
C THR A 81 17.75 -20.15 34.72
N THR A 82 17.39 -21.28 35.32
CA THR A 82 17.46 -21.65 36.75
C THR A 82 16.28 -21.34 37.69
N ASP A 83 15.83 -22.46 38.29
CA ASP A 83 15.19 -22.66 39.59
C ASP A 83 13.78 -22.14 39.86
N PHE A 84 12.80 -22.98 39.50
CA PHE A 84 11.61 -23.15 40.34
C PHE A 84 11.33 -24.64 40.57
N ASN A 85 11.80 -25.13 41.72
CA ASN A 85 11.53 -26.46 42.23
C ASN A 85 10.08 -26.52 42.76
N VAL A 86 9.18 -27.10 41.98
CA VAL A 86 7.91 -27.64 42.48
C VAL A 86 7.82 -29.08 42.03
N SER A 87 8.05 -29.98 42.98
CA SER A 87 7.71 -31.39 42.86
C SER A 87 6.23 -31.52 42.55
N ARG A 88 5.90 -32.07 41.39
CA ARG A 88 4.61 -32.71 41.17
C ARG A 88 4.78 -33.90 40.25
N GLU A 89 4.29 -35.02 40.76
CA GLU A 89 4.51 -36.37 40.29
C GLU A 89 4.03 -36.60 38.85
N THR A 90 4.78 -37.47 38.19
CA THR A 90 4.55 -38.19 36.94
C THR A 90 3.08 -38.43 36.60
N ASN A 91 2.66 -38.01 35.39
CA ASN A 91 2.03 -38.89 34.38
C ASN A 91 1.73 -38.13 33.07
N SER A 92 2.35 -38.62 31.98
CA SER A 92 1.77 -38.70 30.63
C SER A 92 1.55 -37.42 29.79
N GLU A 93 2.60 -36.70 29.38
CA GLU A 93 2.49 -35.65 28.32
C GLU A 93 3.70 -35.58 27.35
N ASP A 94 4.44 -36.66 27.13
CA ASP A 94 5.65 -36.66 26.27
C ASP A 94 5.36 -37.00 24.79
N ILE A 95 4.09 -36.95 24.36
CA ILE A 95 3.68 -37.21 22.96
C ILE A 95 3.20 -35.91 22.28
N THR A 96 2.76 -34.91 23.05
CA THR A 96 2.27 -33.64 22.49
C THR A 96 3.38 -32.71 22.02
N ASP A 97 4.58 -32.81 22.59
CA ASP A 97 5.69 -31.89 22.28
C ASP A 97 6.36 -32.22 20.93
N ILE A 98 6.44 -33.50 20.55
CA ILE A 98 6.97 -33.93 19.24
C ILE A 98 6.01 -33.58 18.10
N THR A 99 4.69 -33.70 18.32
CA THR A 99 3.69 -33.32 17.31
C THR A 99 3.70 -31.81 17.07
N VAL A 100 3.77 -31.00 18.13
CA VAL A 100 3.88 -29.53 18.00
C VAL A 100 5.18 -29.09 17.31
N MET A 101 6.31 -29.76 17.58
CA MET A 101 7.56 -29.50 16.86
C MET A 101 7.49 -29.90 15.37
N THR A 102 6.78 -30.99 15.06
CA THR A 102 6.60 -31.46 13.67
C THR A 102 5.69 -30.50 12.89
N ASP A 103 4.59 -30.06 13.51
CA ASP A 103 3.67 -29.08 12.95
C ASP A 103 4.34 -27.69 12.78
N MET A 104 5.22 -27.29 13.70
CA MET A 104 6.04 -26.08 13.55
C MET A 104 7.02 -26.20 12.37
N ASN A 105 7.60 -27.36 12.14
CA ASN A 105 8.54 -27.54 11.03
C ASN A 105 7.81 -27.54 9.67
N GLU A 106 6.63 -28.15 9.59
CA GLU A 106 5.77 -28.12 8.40
C GLU A 106 5.28 -26.69 8.10
N THR A 107 4.83 -25.95 9.11
CA THR A 107 4.43 -24.55 8.94
C THR A 107 5.58 -23.63 8.53
N LEU A 108 6.80 -23.88 9.02
CA LEU A 108 8.00 -23.15 8.57
C LEU A 108 8.36 -23.46 7.10
N GLU A 109 8.19 -24.70 6.67
CA GLU A 109 8.41 -25.10 5.27
C GLU A 109 7.37 -24.46 4.34
N ASP A 110 6.11 -24.41 4.76
CA ASP A 110 5.04 -23.73 4.04
C ASP A 110 5.26 -22.21 3.96
N ILE A 111 5.71 -21.58 5.05
CA ILE A 111 6.10 -20.16 5.06
C ILE A 111 7.25 -19.93 4.09
N LYS A 112 8.28 -20.78 4.10
CA LYS A 112 9.42 -20.68 3.18
C LYS A 112 8.97 -20.75 1.73
N LYS A 113 8.15 -21.75 1.39
CA LYS A 113 7.58 -21.93 0.05
C LYS A 113 6.71 -20.74 -0.37
N PHE A 114 5.92 -20.20 0.56
CA PHE A 114 5.14 -18.99 0.33
C PHE A 114 6.03 -17.77 0.07
N MET A 115 7.10 -17.59 0.85
CA MET A 115 8.07 -16.51 0.65
C MET A 115 8.80 -16.64 -0.69
N GLU A 116 9.21 -17.84 -1.10
CA GLU A 116 9.81 -18.09 -2.42
C GLU A 116 8.82 -17.76 -3.55
N THR A 117 7.55 -18.12 -3.39
CA THR A 117 6.48 -17.79 -4.35
C THR A 117 6.27 -16.27 -4.42
N GLN A 118 6.26 -15.59 -3.28
CA GLN A 118 6.16 -14.13 -3.22
C GLN A 118 7.37 -13.45 -3.87
N ASP A 119 8.59 -13.91 -3.60
CA ASP A 119 9.80 -13.36 -4.20
C ASP A 119 9.78 -13.47 -5.74
N ASN A 120 9.35 -14.62 -6.26
CA ASN A 120 9.18 -14.81 -7.70
C ASN A 120 8.09 -13.89 -8.26
N THR A 121 6.94 -13.78 -7.58
CA THR A 121 5.84 -12.90 -8.01
C THR A 121 6.30 -11.43 -8.04
N ILE A 122 7.07 -10.98 -7.05
CA ILE A 122 7.63 -9.63 -6.99
C ILE A 122 8.64 -9.41 -8.13
N LYS A 123 9.47 -10.39 -8.45
CA LYS A 123 10.39 -10.30 -9.60
C LYS A 123 9.63 -10.15 -10.91
N ASP A 124 8.58 -10.94 -11.13
CA ASP A 124 7.74 -10.89 -12.32
C ASP A 124 6.96 -9.56 -12.43
N GLN A 125 6.46 -9.04 -11.31
CA GLN A 125 5.85 -7.71 -11.29
C GLN A 125 6.86 -6.62 -11.63
N ASN A 126 8.08 -6.70 -11.11
CA ASN A 126 9.13 -5.74 -11.41
C ASN A 126 9.57 -5.78 -12.89
N THR A 127 9.63 -6.96 -13.51
CA THR A 127 9.94 -7.06 -14.95
C THR A 127 8.82 -6.44 -15.78
N LEU A 128 7.55 -6.72 -15.45
CA LEU A 128 6.40 -6.13 -16.13
C LEU A 128 6.36 -4.59 -15.99
N ILE A 129 6.61 -4.06 -14.79
CA ILE A 129 6.66 -2.60 -14.55
C ILE A 129 7.76 -1.96 -15.39
N ARG A 130 8.94 -2.59 -15.50
CA ARG A 130 10.03 -2.08 -16.34
C ARG A 130 9.66 -2.09 -17.82
N GLU A 131 8.98 -3.11 -18.29
CA GLU A 131 8.50 -3.21 -19.67
C GLU A 131 7.45 -2.14 -19.97
N GLN A 132 6.45 -1.98 -19.09
CA GLN A 132 5.44 -0.92 -19.20
C GLN A 132 6.07 0.46 -19.19
N SER A 133 7.07 0.71 -18.34
CA SER A 133 7.79 1.98 -18.29
C SER A 133 8.49 2.28 -19.61
N ARG A 134 9.12 1.27 -20.24
CA ARG A 134 9.73 1.42 -21.57
C ARG A 134 8.71 1.76 -22.65
N MET A 135 7.55 1.09 -22.65
CA MET A 135 6.47 1.37 -23.60
C MET A 135 5.93 2.79 -23.44
N ILE A 136 5.74 3.25 -22.20
CA ILE A 136 5.30 4.62 -21.91
C ILE A 136 6.32 5.62 -22.43
N ASP A 137 7.62 5.39 -22.18
CA ASP A 137 8.69 6.26 -22.69
C ASP A 137 8.68 6.35 -24.22
N GLU A 138 8.44 5.23 -24.91
CA GLU A 138 8.34 5.19 -26.38
C GLU A 138 7.11 5.96 -26.89
N LEU A 139 5.95 5.76 -26.26
CA LEU A 139 4.73 6.50 -26.60
C LEU A 139 4.91 8.01 -26.37
N VAL A 140 5.54 8.42 -25.28
CA VAL A 140 5.83 9.83 -25.00
C VAL A 140 6.77 10.42 -26.05
N ARG A 141 7.80 9.67 -26.48
CA ARG A 141 8.71 10.11 -27.56
C ARG A 141 7.97 10.26 -28.89
N SER A 142 7.18 9.26 -29.27
CA SER A 142 6.38 9.29 -30.50
C SER A 142 5.39 10.46 -30.50
N ASN A 143 4.69 10.68 -29.38
CA ASN A 143 3.74 11.79 -29.25
C ASN A 143 4.45 13.15 -29.35
N ARG A 144 5.63 13.31 -28.73
CA ARG A 144 6.46 14.52 -28.90
C ARG A 144 6.90 14.73 -30.35
N GLN A 145 7.21 13.66 -31.10
CA GLN A 145 7.55 13.77 -32.51
C GLN A 145 6.35 14.20 -33.35
N ASN A 146 5.18 13.60 -33.12
CA ASN A 146 3.94 13.98 -33.80
C ASN A 146 3.57 15.44 -33.52
N GLN A 147 3.74 15.91 -32.28
CA GLN A 147 3.49 17.31 -31.94
C GLN A 147 4.40 18.27 -32.72
N LYS A 148 5.69 17.95 -32.84
CA LYS A 148 6.63 18.75 -33.64
C LYS A 148 6.28 18.77 -35.13
N LEU A 149 5.85 17.63 -35.68
CA LEU A 149 5.40 17.55 -37.08
C LEU A 149 4.18 18.44 -37.29
N LEU A 150 3.18 18.36 -36.40
CA LEU A 150 1.98 19.19 -36.48
C LEU A 150 2.29 20.68 -36.38
N GLU A 151 3.21 21.08 -35.50
CA GLU A 151 3.69 22.47 -35.41
C GLU A 151 4.39 22.93 -36.69
N SER A 152 5.20 22.06 -37.30
CA SER A 152 5.87 22.34 -38.57
C SER A 152 4.87 22.47 -39.73
N ASP A 153 3.89 21.57 -39.81
CA ASP A 153 2.87 21.58 -40.85
C ASP A 153 1.98 22.82 -40.73
N ASN A 154 1.57 23.19 -39.52
CA ASN A 154 0.83 24.44 -39.27
C ASN A 154 1.63 25.67 -39.70
N LYS A 155 2.94 25.69 -39.39
CA LYS A 155 3.82 26.78 -39.82
C LYS A 155 3.95 26.86 -41.34
N ASN A 156 4.10 25.72 -42.02
CA ASN A 156 4.19 25.67 -43.47
C ASN A 156 2.89 26.12 -44.13
N SER A 157 1.73 25.68 -43.62
CA SER A 157 0.42 26.12 -44.09
C SER A 157 0.24 27.64 -43.96
N LEU A 158 0.64 28.23 -42.82
CA LEU A 158 0.59 29.67 -42.63
C LEU A 158 1.53 30.42 -43.60
N LEU A 159 2.70 29.86 -43.89
CA LEU A 159 3.63 30.44 -44.88
C LEU A 159 3.05 30.38 -46.30
N GLU A 160 2.40 29.27 -46.67
CA GLU A 160 1.74 29.11 -47.96
C GLU A 160 0.58 30.11 -48.14
N GLU A 161 -0.24 30.29 -47.12
CA GLU A 161 -1.32 31.30 -47.10
C GLU A 161 -0.77 32.72 -47.27
N ASN A 162 0.21 33.10 -46.46
CA ASN A 162 0.85 34.42 -46.58
C ASN A 162 1.51 34.65 -47.94
N LEU A 163 2.12 33.62 -48.53
CA LEU A 163 2.70 33.69 -49.87
C LEU A 163 1.61 33.88 -50.94
N ALA A 164 0.48 33.18 -50.82
CA ALA A 164 -0.66 33.33 -51.72
C ALA A 164 -1.23 34.76 -51.66
N GLU A 165 -1.50 35.28 -50.45
CA GLU A 165 -1.96 36.65 -50.24
C GLU A 165 -0.97 37.69 -50.79
N THR A 166 0.32 37.50 -50.55
CA THR A 166 1.37 38.39 -51.07
C THR A 166 1.42 38.39 -52.59
N ASN A 167 1.20 37.22 -53.22
CA ASN A 167 1.16 37.11 -54.68
C ASN A 167 -0.10 37.76 -55.27
N GLU A 168 -1.26 37.62 -54.62
CA GLU A 168 -2.47 38.34 -55.00
C GLU A 168 -2.29 39.86 -54.90
N LEU A 169 -1.72 40.36 -53.80
CA LEU A 169 -1.42 41.77 -53.63
C LEU A 169 -0.47 42.30 -54.72
N LYS A 170 0.57 41.54 -55.07
CA LYS A 170 1.48 41.89 -56.17
C LYS A 170 0.77 41.99 -57.51
N ASN A 171 -0.14 41.05 -57.79
CA ASN A 171 -0.92 41.07 -59.03
C ASN A 171 -1.84 42.30 -59.09
N MET A 172 -2.57 42.60 -58.00
CA MET A 172 -3.42 43.78 -57.92
C MET A 172 -2.63 45.09 -58.10
N ILE A 173 -1.45 45.21 -57.48
CA ILE A 173 -0.58 46.39 -57.65
C ILE A 173 -0.14 46.51 -59.12
N LYS A 174 0.25 45.39 -59.74
CA LYS A 174 0.64 45.38 -61.16
C LYS A 174 -0.51 45.83 -62.06
N GLU A 175 -1.72 45.33 -61.85
CA GLU A 175 -2.92 45.75 -62.58
C GLU A 175 -3.22 47.25 -62.40
N LEU A 176 -3.13 47.76 -61.16
CA LEU A 176 -3.28 49.18 -60.88
C LEU A 176 -2.21 50.03 -61.57
N GLN A 177 -0.96 49.56 -61.60
CA GLN A 177 0.15 50.25 -62.25
C GLN A 177 -0.02 50.27 -63.78
N GLU A 178 -0.41 49.15 -64.38
CA GLU A 178 -0.77 49.06 -65.81
C GLU A 178 -1.99 49.92 -66.17
N SER A 179 -2.92 50.12 -65.23
CA SER A 179 -4.06 51.04 -65.41
C SER A 179 -3.65 52.52 -65.31
N SER A 180 -2.66 52.83 -64.46
CA SER A 180 -2.10 54.18 -64.25
C SER A 180 -1.20 54.62 -65.40
N ASP A 181 -0.49 53.69 -66.03
CA ASP A 181 0.43 53.99 -67.15
C ASP A 181 -0.31 54.30 -68.47
N LYS A 182 -1.63 54.10 -68.53
CA LYS A 182 -2.46 54.53 -69.65
C LYS A 182 -2.64 56.04 -69.59
N LYS A 183 -2.17 56.76 -70.62
CA LYS A 183 -2.29 58.23 -70.71
C LYS A 183 -3.74 58.65 -70.45
N PRO A 184 -3.99 59.58 -69.52
CA PRO A 184 -5.35 59.98 -69.21
C PRO A 184 -6.00 60.62 -70.43
N TRP A 185 -7.27 60.33 -70.64
CA TRP A 185 -8.03 60.67 -71.85
C TRP A 185 -8.04 62.18 -72.18
N TRP A 186 -7.84 63.04 -71.19
CA TRP A 186 -7.74 64.50 -71.35
C TRP A 186 -6.36 65.01 -71.84
N LYS A 187 -5.34 64.16 -71.96
CA LYS A 187 -4.01 64.52 -72.50
C LYS A 187 -3.84 64.22 -73.99
N ILE A 188 -4.87 63.71 -74.66
CA ILE A 188 -4.83 63.26 -76.07
C ILE A 188 -5.50 64.29 -77.01
N TRP A 189 -5.99 65.42 -76.48
CA TRP A 189 -6.56 66.54 -77.24
C TRP A 189 -5.77 67.82 -77.02
#